data_AF-A0A9Q1R4A3-F1
#
_entry.id   AF-A0A9Q1R4A3-F1
#
_cell.length_a   1.000
_cell.length_b   1.000
_cell.length_c   1.000
_cell.angle_alpha   90.00
_cell.angle_beta   90.00
_cell.angle_gamma   90.00
#
_symmetry.space_group_name_H-M   'P 1'
#
loop_
_entity.id
_entity.type
_entity.pdbx_description
1 polymer ?
#
loop_
_entity_poly.entity_id
_entity_poly.type
_entity_poly.pdbx_seq_one_letter_code
_entity_poly.pdbx_strand_id
1 'polypeptide(L)'
;MDNNCSSHQFGYLVLELRAYIIRNNPFSNLKKQDFKRINDEYSSILQHLSSKRKKVARKIKLIKNVNKASGICVTAACTLVAVAAVVLAAHTLVALVMGPAILTIIPLKPSKINKFTSRLRFLKCGFLSKIGAQLDVAAKGTYILNRDFDTISRLVDRLHDEIEHNKAMIQLCLDRKEDSISLQVLKELKKSNVGFRKQVEELEEHVYLCLLTINRARALVIKEIGKSCG
;
A
#
# COMPACT_ATOMS: atom_id res chain seq x y z
N MET A 1 -22.47 59.44 29.48
CA MET A 1 -21.87 59.85 28.20
C MET A 1 -21.56 58.59 27.39
N ASP A 2 -22.52 57.65 27.30
CA ASP A 2 -22.16 56.23 27.13
C ASP A 2 -22.57 55.65 25.76
N ASN A 3 -23.38 56.40 24.99
CA ASN A 3 -23.90 55.97 23.69
C ASN A 3 -22.87 56.05 22.55
N ASN A 4 -21.83 56.89 22.66
CA ASN A 4 -20.89 57.11 21.56
C ASN A 4 -19.81 56.00 21.47
N CYS A 5 -19.47 55.37 22.59
CA CYS A 5 -18.50 54.26 22.66
C CYS A 5 -19.07 52.97 22.04
N SER A 6 -20.34 52.68 22.32
CA SER A 6 -21.07 51.52 21.78
C SER A 6 -21.20 51.55 20.24
N SER A 7 -21.52 52.72 19.67
CA SER A 7 -21.65 52.88 18.21
C SER A 7 -20.33 52.68 17.46
N HIS A 8 -19.22 53.14 18.04
CA HIS A 8 -17.89 52.99 17.44
C HIS A 8 -17.43 51.53 17.43
N GLN A 9 -17.71 50.80 18.52
CA GLN A 9 -17.36 49.39 18.64
C GLN A 9 -18.23 48.49 17.75
N PHE A 10 -19.50 48.83 17.58
CA PHE A 10 -20.38 48.15 16.63
C PHE A 10 -19.93 48.36 15.17
N GLY A 11 -19.58 49.59 14.80
CA GLY A 11 -19.04 49.89 13.47
C GLY A 11 -17.76 49.11 13.15
N TYR A 12 -16.86 49.00 14.13
CA TYR A 12 -15.64 48.19 14.01
C TYR A 12 -15.95 46.70 13.78
N LEU A 13 -16.86 46.11 14.55
CA LEU A 13 -17.25 44.70 14.41
C LEU A 13 -17.86 44.41 13.03
N VAL A 14 -18.70 45.31 12.51
CA VAL A 14 -19.27 45.16 11.16
C VAL A 14 -18.17 45.18 10.08
N LEU A 15 -17.15 46.03 10.23
CA LEU A 15 -16.00 46.05 9.32
C LEU A 15 -15.18 44.76 9.39
N GLU A 16 -14.94 44.23 10.60
CA GLU A 16 -14.22 42.99 10.81
C GLU A 16 -14.94 41.78 10.20
N LEU A 17 -16.26 41.70 10.38
CA LEU A 17 -17.10 40.66 9.78
C LEU A 17 -17.11 40.73 8.25
N ARG A 18 -17.19 41.94 7.67
CA ARG A 18 -17.06 42.13 6.21
C ARG A 18 -15.69 41.71 5.70
N ALA A 19 -14.62 42.06 6.42
CA ALA A 19 -13.27 41.63 6.07
C ALA A 19 -13.12 40.11 6.12
N TYR A 20 -13.73 39.44 7.11
CA TYR A 20 -13.75 37.98 7.20
C TYR A 20 -14.44 37.33 6.00
N ILE A 21 -15.60 37.85 5.57
CA ILE A 21 -16.33 37.34 4.39
C ILE A 21 -15.50 37.47 3.11
N ILE A 22 -14.86 38.62 2.90
CA ILE A 22 -14.05 38.90 1.72
C ILE A 22 -12.78 38.04 1.69
N ARG A 23 -12.28 37.60 2.85
CA ARG A 23 -11.07 36.78 2.93
C ARG A 23 -11.29 35.43 2.26
N ASN A 24 -10.38 35.05 1.37
CA ASN A 24 -10.39 33.72 0.78
C ASN A 24 -10.30 32.63 1.84
N ASN A 25 -11.04 31.55 1.62
CA ASN A 25 -10.97 30.40 2.49
C ASN A 25 -9.62 29.68 2.28
N PRO A 26 -8.86 29.42 3.36
CA PRO A 26 -7.52 28.83 3.25
C PRO A 26 -7.52 27.44 2.60
N PHE A 27 -8.65 26.73 2.65
CA PHE A 27 -8.82 25.42 2.01
C PHE A 27 -9.29 25.50 0.56
N SER A 28 -9.64 26.68 0.02
CA SER A 28 -10.08 26.81 -1.38
C SER A 28 -8.98 26.51 -2.41
N ASN A 29 -7.71 26.68 -2.03
CA ASN A 29 -6.57 26.31 -2.87
C ASN A 29 -6.31 24.80 -2.90
N LEU A 30 -6.74 24.08 -1.87
CA LEU A 30 -6.72 22.62 -1.84
C LEU A 30 -7.92 22.15 -2.65
N LYS A 31 -7.74 22.08 -3.97
CA LYS A 31 -8.86 21.74 -4.82
C LYS A 31 -9.19 20.25 -4.62
N LYS A 32 -10.47 19.91 -4.63
CA LYS A 32 -10.94 18.51 -4.64
C LYS A 32 -10.24 17.63 -5.70
N GLN A 33 -9.81 18.25 -6.81
CA GLN A 33 -9.01 17.59 -7.86
C GLN A 33 -7.62 17.14 -7.39
N ASP A 34 -6.98 17.81 -6.42
CA ASP A 34 -5.64 17.48 -5.96
C ASP A 34 -5.67 16.20 -5.11
N PHE A 35 -6.62 16.12 -4.16
CA PHE A 35 -6.86 14.89 -3.39
C PHE A 35 -7.36 13.76 -4.28
N LYS A 36 -8.26 14.04 -5.22
CA LYS A 36 -8.72 13.05 -6.20
C LYS A 36 -7.55 12.50 -7.02
N ARG A 37 -6.65 13.36 -7.49
CA ARG A 37 -5.46 12.96 -8.25
C ARG A 37 -4.54 12.07 -7.42
N ILE A 38 -4.26 12.46 -6.17
CA ILE A 38 -3.43 11.65 -5.26
C ILE A 38 -4.09 10.28 -5.04
N ASN A 39 -5.39 10.23 -4.77
CA ASN A 39 -6.11 8.98 -4.55
C ASN A 39 -6.13 8.09 -5.80
N ASP A 40 -6.38 8.67 -6.98
CA ASP A 40 -6.36 7.96 -8.27
C ASP A 40 -4.96 7.35 -8.53
N GLU A 41 -3.89 8.10 -8.22
CA GLU A 41 -2.51 7.64 -8.35
C GLU A 41 -2.17 6.50 -7.37
N TYR A 42 -2.48 6.65 -6.08
CA TYR A 42 -2.24 5.61 -5.08
C TYR A 42 -3.07 4.35 -5.34
N SER A 43 -4.32 4.50 -5.78
CA SER A 43 -5.18 3.40 -6.21
C SER A 43 -4.58 2.64 -7.40
N SER A 44 -4.08 3.36 -8.40
CA SER A 44 -3.39 2.79 -9.57
C SER A 44 -2.11 2.03 -9.15
N ILE A 45 -1.29 2.62 -8.28
CA ILE A 45 -0.09 1.97 -7.74
C ILE A 45 -0.46 0.70 -6.97
N LEU A 46 -1.49 0.76 -6.11
CA LEU A 46 -1.94 -0.39 -5.33
C LEU A 46 -2.44 -1.53 -6.22
N GLN A 47 -3.17 -1.22 -7.28
CA GLN A 47 -3.61 -2.20 -8.28
C GLN A 47 -2.40 -2.81 -9.00
N HIS A 48 -1.42 -2.00 -9.39
CA HIS A 48 -0.20 -2.47 -10.04
C HIS A 48 0.59 -3.42 -9.14
N LEU A 49 0.85 -3.03 -7.89
CA LEU A 49 1.55 -3.84 -6.89
C LEU A 49 0.80 -5.15 -6.62
N SER A 50 -0.52 -5.09 -6.45
CA SER A 50 -1.37 -6.26 -6.24
C SER A 50 -1.33 -7.23 -7.43
N SER A 51 -1.37 -6.71 -8.65
CA SER A 51 -1.25 -7.51 -9.88
C SER A 51 0.11 -8.19 -10.00
N LYS A 52 1.21 -7.44 -9.75
CA LYS A 52 2.57 -7.99 -9.74
C LYS A 52 2.72 -9.06 -8.66
N ARG A 53 2.19 -8.84 -7.45
CA ARG A 53 2.20 -9.81 -6.35
C ARG A 53 1.49 -11.11 -6.75
N LYS A 54 0.29 -11.01 -7.34
CA LYS A 54 -0.45 -12.16 -7.90
C LYS A 54 0.37 -12.89 -8.99
N LYS A 55 1.06 -12.15 -9.87
CA LYS A 55 1.92 -12.74 -10.91
C LYS A 55 3.09 -13.51 -10.32
N VAL A 56 3.75 -12.97 -9.30
CA VAL A 56 4.86 -13.62 -8.59
C VAL A 56 4.38 -14.88 -7.87
N ALA A 57 3.27 -14.81 -7.14
CA ALA A 57 2.68 -15.96 -6.46
C ALA A 57 2.36 -17.11 -7.44
N ARG A 58 1.79 -16.78 -8.61
CA ARG A 58 1.55 -17.77 -9.68
C ARG A 58 2.84 -18.41 -10.19
N LYS A 59 3.90 -17.62 -10.41
CA LYS A 59 5.22 -18.16 -10.83
C LYS A 59 5.83 -19.09 -9.79
N ILE A 60 5.77 -18.72 -8.51
CA ILE A 60 6.25 -19.56 -7.40
C ILE A 60 5.49 -20.90 -7.39
N LYS A 61 4.15 -20.85 -7.50
CA LYS A 61 3.32 -22.06 -7.54
C LYS A 61 3.67 -22.96 -8.73
N LEU A 62 3.86 -22.39 -9.92
CA LEU A 62 4.27 -23.13 -11.12
C LEU A 62 5.63 -23.80 -10.93
N ILE A 63 6.62 -23.07 -10.42
CA ILE A 63 7.95 -23.62 -10.13
C ILE A 63 7.81 -24.80 -9.15
N LYS A 64 7.06 -24.63 -8.05
CA LYS A 64 6.83 -25.71 -7.07
C LYS A 64 6.20 -26.96 -7.70
N ASN A 65 5.22 -26.78 -8.60
CA ASN A 65 4.57 -27.88 -9.29
C ASN A 65 5.51 -28.59 -10.28
N VAL A 66 6.24 -27.84 -11.12
CA VAL A 66 7.25 -28.40 -12.04
C VAL A 66 8.32 -29.17 -11.28
N ASN A 67 8.73 -28.65 -10.13
CA ASN A 67 9.73 -29.29 -9.27
C ASN A 67 9.24 -30.62 -8.70
N LYS A 68 7.97 -30.67 -8.29
CA LYS A 68 7.33 -31.89 -7.79
C LYS A 68 7.23 -32.94 -8.90
N ALA A 69 6.77 -32.55 -10.08
CA ALA A 69 6.66 -33.44 -11.24
C ALA A 69 8.04 -33.96 -11.70
N SER A 70 9.04 -33.09 -11.77
CA SER A 70 10.42 -33.47 -12.07
C SER A 70 10.99 -34.47 -11.06
N GLY A 71 10.69 -34.30 -9.76
CA GLY A 71 11.08 -35.28 -8.74
C GLY A 71 10.49 -36.66 -9.01
N ILE A 72 9.18 -36.73 -9.30
CA ILE A 72 8.47 -37.98 -9.63
C ILE A 72 9.05 -38.64 -10.89
N CYS A 73 9.32 -37.85 -11.93
CA CYS A 73 9.89 -38.36 -13.19
C CYS A 73 11.29 -38.95 -12.98
N VAL A 74 12.15 -38.27 -12.21
CA VAL A 74 13.50 -38.76 -11.91
C VAL A 74 13.43 -40.06 -11.12
N THR A 75 12.57 -40.14 -10.10
CA THR A 75 12.40 -41.38 -9.34
C THR A 75 11.93 -42.53 -10.22
N ALA A 76 10.93 -42.30 -11.07
CA ALA A 76 10.43 -43.33 -11.99
C ALA A 76 11.50 -43.81 -12.98
N ALA A 77 12.25 -42.89 -13.58
CA ALA A 77 13.34 -43.23 -14.50
C ALA A 77 14.46 -44.03 -13.80
N CYS A 78 14.85 -43.63 -12.58
CA CYS A 78 15.83 -44.37 -11.78
C CYS A 78 15.34 -45.79 -11.45
N THR A 79 14.06 -45.96 -11.10
CA THR A 79 13.48 -47.28 -10.85
C THR A 79 13.51 -48.16 -12.10
N LEU A 80 13.13 -47.62 -13.27
CA LEU A 80 13.19 -48.32 -14.56
C LEU A 80 14.62 -48.77 -14.90
N VAL A 81 15.61 -47.88 -14.72
CA VAL A 81 17.03 -48.21 -14.95
C VAL A 81 17.52 -49.32 -14.00
N ALA A 82 17.14 -49.26 -12.72
CA ALA A 82 17.51 -50.28 -11.74
C ALA A 82 16.91 -51.65 -12.10
N VAL A 83 15.64 -51.70 -12.50
CA VAL A 83 14.98 -52.93 -12.95
C VAL A 83 15.67 -53.50 -14.19
N ALA A 84 15.95 -52.67 -15.20
CA ALA A 84 16.67 -53.11 -16.40
C ALA A 84 18.07 -53.66 -16.09
N ALA A 85 18.80 -53.01 -15.17
CA ALA A 85 20.12 -53.47 -14.74
C ALA A 85 20.07 -54.85 -14.05
N VAL A 86 19.06 -55.09 -13.19
CA VAL A 86 18.86 -56.39 -12.54
C VAL A 86 18.54 -57.47 -13.57
N VAL A 87 17.67 -57.19 -14.53
CA VAL A 87 17.32 -58.12 -15.62
C VAL A 87 18.55 -58.48 -16.46
N LEU A 88 19.34 -57.48 -16.87
CA LEU A 88 20.58 -57.70 -17.61
C LEU A 88 21.59 -58.54 -16.81
N ALA A 89 21.79 -58.24 -15.53
CA ALA A 89 22.68 -59.01 -14.66
C ALA A 89 22.24 -60.48 -14.55
N ALA A 90 20.94 -60.74 -14.38
CA ALA A 90 20.39 -62.09 -14.34
C ALA A 90 20.64 -62.87 -15.64
N HIS A 91 20.46 -62.23 -16.81
CA HIS A 91 20.75 -62.87 -18.10
C HIS A 91 22.25 -63.10 -18.33
N THR A 92 23.12 -62.19 -17.89
CA THR A 92 24.58 -62.42 -17.96
C THR A 92 25.03 -63.56 -17.06
N LEU A 93 24.32 -63.84 -15.95
CA LEU A 93 24.59 -65.01 -15.10
C LEU A 93 24.31 -66.34 -15.82
N VAL A 94 23.32 -66.36 -16.73
CA VAL A 94 23.02 -67.51 -17.60
C VAL A 94 24.07 -67.66 -18.70
N ALA A 95 24.59 -66.54 -19.23
CA ALA A 95 25.68 -66.55 -20.22
C ALA A 95 27.06 -66.88 -19.63
N LEU A 96 27.28 -66.63 -18.33
CA LEU A 96 28.54 -66.89 -17.63
C LEU A 96 28.85 -68.39 -17.45
N VAL A 97 27.89 -69.28 -17.74
CA VAL A 97 28.15 -70.72 -17.84
C VAL A 97 29.02 -71.08 -19.06
N MET A 98 29.27 -70.16 -20.01
CA MET A 98 29.95 -70.45 -21.29
C MET A 98 31.09 -69.49 -21.72
N GLY A 99 31.79 -68.80 -20.80
CA GLY A 99 33.13 -68.23 -21.11
C GLY A 99 33.53 -66.92 -20.40
N PRO A 100 34.84 -66.58 -20.37
CA PRO A 100 35.34 -65.46 -19.58
C PRO A 100 35.39 -64.17 -20.43
N ALA A 101 34.79 -63.07 -19.94
CA ALA A 101 35.02 -61.76 -20.54
C ALA A 101 35.02 -60.63 -19.49
N ILE A 102 36.02 -59.77 -19.66
CA ILE A 102 36.47 -58.66 -18.82
C ILE A 102 35.43 -57.53 -18.81
N LEU A 103 35.07 -57.03 -17.62
CA LEU A 103 34.29 -55.79 -17.48
C LEU A 103 35.13 -54.71 -16.80
N THR A 104 35.57 -53.72 -17.59
CA THR A 104 36.15 -52.48 -17.10
C THR A 104 35.07 -51.63 -16.44
N ILE A 105 35.19 -51.44 -15.12
CA ILE A 105 34.32 -50.61 -14.30
C ILE A 105 34.64 -49.13 -14.57
N ILE A 106 33.75 -48.41 -15.24
CA ILE A 106 33.77 -46.94 -15.26
C ILE A 106 32.96 -46.44 -14.05
N PRO A 107 33.57 -45.78 -13.06
CA PRO A 107 32.81 -45.25 -11.92
C PRO A 107 32.11 -43.96 -12.34
N LEU A 108 30.84 -44.04 -12.75
CA LEU A 108 29.98 -42.86 -12.79
C LEU A 108 29.73 -42.39 -11.35
N LYS A 109 30.49 -41.40 -10.89
CA LYS A 109 30.27 -40.74 -9.59
C LYS A 109 28.87 -40.09 -9.59
N PRO A 110 27.91 -40.56 -8.76
CA PRO A 110 26.53 -40.04 -8.75
C PRO A 110 26.38 -38.63 -8.13
N SER A 111 27.46 -38.02 -7.61
CA SER A 111 27.34 -36.81 -6.79
C SER A 111 27.17 -35.48 -7.56
N LYS A 112 27.32 -35.46 -8.90
CA LYS A 112 27.25 -34.21 -9.68
C LYS A 112 25.87 -33.89 -10.30
N ILE A 113 24.98 -34.87 -10.47
CA ILE A 113 23.70 -34.67 -11.16
C ILE A 113 22.65 -34.02 -10.25
N ASN A 114 22.61 -34.40 -8.96
CA ASN A 114 21.64 -33.84 -7.99
C ASN A 114 21.93 -32.37 -7.60
N LYS A 115 23.19 -31.93 -7.76
CA LYS A 115 23.65 -30.58 -7.38
C LYS A 115 23.34 -29.51 -8.43
N PHE A 116 23.01 -29.90 -9.67
CA PHE A 116 22.75 -28.96 -10.77
C PHE A 116 21.25 -28.56 -10.84
N THR A 117 20.36 -29.54 -10.69
CA THR A 117 18.89 -29.32 -10.74
C THR A 117 18.35 -28.57 -9.52
N SER A 118 18.96 -28.77 -8.34
CA SER A 118 18.63 -28.06 -7.09
C SER A 118 19.05 -26.58 -7.12
N ARG A 119 20.18 -26.25 -7.75
CA ARG A 119 20.71 -24.88 -7.82
C ARG A 119 19.84 -23.93 -8.65
N LEU A 120 19.35 -24.33 -9.82
CA LEU A 120 18.46 -23.47 -10.63
C LEU A 120 17.08 -23.26 -9.97
N ARG A 121 16.62 -24.26 -9.21
CA ARG A 121 15.31 -24.33 -8.59
C ARG A 121 15.19 -23.45 -7.35
N PHE A 122 16.17 -23.57 -6.46
CA PHE A 122 16.23 -22.83 -5.21
C PHE A 122 16.45 -21.33 -5.45
N LEU A 123 17.36 -20.98 -6.38
CA LEU A 123 17.70 -19.59 -6.68
C LEU A 123 16.50 -18.80 -7.26
N LYS A 124 15.76 -19.37 -8.21
CA LYS A 124 14.59 -18.71 -8.81
C LYS A 124 13.42 -18.56 -7.83
N CYS A 125 13.17 -19.58 -7.00
CA CYS A 125 12.08 -19.52 -6.02
C CYS A 125 12.40 -18.53 -4.88
N GLY A 126 13.64 -18.54 -4.37
CA GLY A 126 14.09 -17.62 -3.33
C GLY A 126 14.03 -16.16 -3.79
N PHE A 127 14.54 -15.88 -4.99
CA PHE A 127 14.48 -14.54 -5.58
C PHE A 127 13.03 -14.05 -5.80
N LEU A 128 12.15 -14.89 -6.34
CA LEU A 128 10.74 -14.54 -6.51
C LEU A 128 10.04 -14.34 -5.16
N SER A 129 10.39 -15.11 -4.14
CA SER A 129 9.86 -14.93 -2.79
C SER A 129 10.28 -13.58 -2.20
N LYS A 130 11.54 -13.16 -2.40
CA LYS A 130 12.06 -11.83 -2.03
C LYS A 130 11.28 -10.71 -2.72
N ILE A 131 11.09 -10.78 -4.04
CA ILE A 131 10.24 -9.84 -4.78
C ILE A 131 8.80 -9.84 -4.24
N GLY A 132 8.26 -11.02 -3.92
CA GLY A 132 6.92 -11.15 -3.34
C GLY A 132 6.77 -10.39 -2.03
N ALA A 133 7.77 -10.48 -1.14
CA ALA A 133 7.80 -9.77 0.13
C ALA A 133 7.91 -8.25 -0.07
N GLN A 134 8.78 -7.78 -0.97
CA GLN A 134 8.88 -6.36 -1.33
C GLN A 134 7.54 -5.79 -1.83
N LEU A 135 6.88 -6.52 -2.75
CA LEU A 135 5.58 -6.13 -3.29
C LEU A 135 4.48 -6.14 -2.22
N ASP A 136 4.53 -7.06 -1.25
CA ASP A 136 3.57 -7.12 -0.16
C ASP A 136 3.73 -5.94 0.81
N VAL A 137 4.96 -5.63 1.21
CA VAL A 137 5.27 -4.48 2.06
C VAL A 137 4.88 -3.17 1.37
N ALA A 138 5.25 -3.01 0.10
CA ALA A 138 4.86 -1.85 -0.69
C ALA A 138 3.34 -1.72 -0.81
N ALA A 139 2.63 -2.81 -1.14
CA ALA A 139 1.17 -2.78 -1.28
C ALA A 139 0.47 -2.40 0.02
N LYS A 140 0.93 -2.93 1.17
CA LYS A 140 0.38 -2.56 2.49
C LYS A 140 0.62 -1.08 2.79
N GLY A 141 1.83 -0.58 2.54
CA GLY A 141 2.15 0.84 2.71
C GLY A 141 1.28 1.74 1.84
N THR A 142 1.16 1.43 0.54
CA THR A 142 0.30 2.19 -0.39
C THR A 142 -1.16 2.17 0.03
N TYR A 143 -1.69 1.02 0.49
CA TYR A 143 -3.07 0.92 0.96
C TYR A 143 -3.35 1.81 2.18
N ILE A 144 -2.46 1.80 3.17
CA ILE A 144 -2.61 2.63 4.38
C ILE A 144 -2.55 4.12 3.99
N LEU A 145 -1.55 4.51 3.20
CA LEU A 145 -1.42 5.90 2.75
C LEU A 145 -2.63 6.38 1.95
N ASN A 146 -3.20 5.54 1.09
CA ASN A 146 -4.43 5.88 0.36
C ASN A 146 -5.58 6.20 1.31
N ARG A 147 -5.72 5.42 2.40
CA ARG A 147 -6.76 5.63 3.41
C ARG A 147 -6.51 6.90 4.24
N ASP A 148 -5.25 7.19 4.56
CA ASP A 148 -4.87 8.41 5.27
C ASP A 148 -5.23 9.65 4.43
N PHE A 149 -4.89 9.63 3.12
CA PHE A 149 -5.25 10.72 2.20
C PHE A 149 -6.77 10.88 2.02
N ASP A 150 -7.53 9.79 1.95
CA ASP A 150 -9.01 9.84 1.92
C ASP A 150 -9.57 10.54 3.17
N THR A 151 -8.98 10.25 4.34
CA THR A 151 -9.42 10.83 5.61
C THR A 151 -9.11 12.32 5.67
N ILE A 152 -7.88 12.70 5.31
CA ILE A 152 -7.44 14.10 5.24
C ILE A 152 -8.31 14.87 4.24
N SER A 153 -8.59 14.32 3.05
CA SER A 153 -9.45 14.96 2.05
C SER A 153 -10.85 15.27 2.61
N ARG A 154 -11.45 14.32 3.34
CA ARG A 154 -12.79 14.51 3.93
C ARG A 154 -12.78 15.56 5.03
N LEU A 155 -11.71 15.65 5.82
CA LEU A 155 -11.57 16.67 6.85
C LEU A 155 -11.39 18.06 6.25
N VAL A 156 -10.57 18.18 5.19
CA VAL A 156 -10.40 19.42 4.43
C VAL A 156 -11.72 19.87 3.81
N ASP A 157 -12.47 18.96 3.18
CA ASP A 157 -13.79 19.26 2.60
C ASP A 157 -14.76 19.79 3.68
N ARG A 158 -14.81 19.17 4.87
CA ARG A 158 -15.66 19.63 5.98
C ARG A 158 -15.27 21.01 6.48
N LEU A 159 -13.98 21.26 6.68
CA LEU A 159 -13.46 22.56 7.13
C LEU A 159 -13.72 23.65 6.10
N HIS A 160 -13.58 23.31 4.81
CA HIS A 160 -13.93 24.21 3.73
C HIS A 160 -15.41 24.61 3.81
N ASP A 161 -16.30 23.63 3.87
CA ASP A 161 -17.75 23.86 3.89
C ASP A 161 -18.20 24.62 5.14
N GLU A 162 -17.60 24.35 6.30
CA GLU A 162 -17.89 25.07 7.54
C GLU A 162 -17.53 26.57 7.45
N ILE A 163 -16.40 26.90 6.83
CA ILE A 163 -15.98 28.30 6.62
C ILE A 163 -16.94 29.00 5.64
N GLU A 164 -17.28 28.37 4.52
CA GLU A 164 -18.22 28.96 3.54
C GLU A 164 -19.62 29.12 4.13
N HIS A 165 -20.06 28.15 4.95
CA HIS A 165 -21.31 28.25 5.70
C HIS A 165 -21.29 29.43 6.69
N ASN A 166 -20.23 29.57 7.50
CA ASN A 166 -20.08 30.68 8.44
C ASN A 166 -20.08 32.04 7.71
N LYS A 167 -19.41 32.16 6.57
CA LYS A 167 -19.45 33.38 5.73
C LYS A 167 -20.87 33.70 5.26
N ALA A 168 -21.61 32.71 4.76
CA ALA A 168 -22.99 32.89 4.31
C ALA A 168 -23.91 33.35 5.46
N MET A 169 -23.72 32.79 6.66
CA MET A 169 -24.48 33.18 7.86
C MET A 169 -24.17 34.62 8.30
N ILE A 170 -22.90 35.03 8.29
CA ILE A 170 -22.50 36.41 8.60
C ILE A 170 -23.06 37.36 7.55
N GLN A 171 -23.00 37.01 6.26
CA GLN A 171 -23.54 37.83 5.18
C GLN A 171 -25.05 38.05 5.35
N LEU A 172 -25.80 36.97 5.64
CA LEU A 172 -27.24 37.02 5.92
C LEU A 172 -27.57 37.96 7.10
N CYS A 173 -26.77 37.90 8.17
CA CYS A 173 -26.91 38.77 9.33
C CYS A 173 -26.70 40.26 8.97
N LEU A 174 -25.67 40.56 8.19
CA LEU A 174 -25.34 41.92 7.76
C LEU A 174 -26.38 42.52 6.79
N ASP A 175 -27.00 41.68 5.96
CA ASP A 175 -27.98 42.12 4.96
C ASP A 175 -29.35 42.40 5.57
N ARG A 176 -29.81 41.56 6.52
CA ARG A 176 -31.15 41.69 7.10
C ARG A 176 -31.26 42.71 8.23
N LYS A 177 -30.14 43.04 8.91
CA LYS A 177 -30.07 44.01 10.03
C LYS A 177 -31.17 43.83 11.10
N GLU A 178 -31.58 42.58 11.33
CA GLU A 178 -32.61 42.23 12.29
C GLU A 178 -31.96 41.59 13.52
N ASP A 179 -32.28 42.09 14.71
CA ASP A 179 -31.65 41.64 15.96
C ASP A 179 -31.95 40.16 16.27
N SER A 180 -33.15 39.69 15.91
CA SER A 180 -33.60 38.29 16.07
C SER A 180 -32.71 37.32 15.27
N ILE A 181 -32.44 37.68 14.01
CA ILE A 181 -31.59 36.93 13.08
C ILE A 181 -30.14 36.99 13.53
N SER A 182 -29.68 38.16 13.97
CA SER A 182 -28.32 38.37 14.48
C SER A 182 -28.03 37.49 15.71
N LEU A 183 -28.99 37.39 16.64
CA LEU A 183 -28.88 36.53 17.81
C LEU A 183 -28.81 35.04 17.42
N GLN A 184 -29.63 34.61 16.46
CA GLN A 184 -29.62 33.22 15.98
C GLN A 184 -28.31 32.88 15.26
N VAL A 185 -27.83 33.76 14.37
CA VAL A 185 -26.54 33.63 13.69
C VAL A 185 -25.42 33.52 14.72
N LEU A 186 -25.39 34.38 15.74
CA LEU A 186 -24.36 34.34 16.77
C LEU A 186 -24.33 33.03 17.55
N LYS A 187 -25.51 32.46 17.87
CA LYS A 187 -25.63 31.16 18.54
C LYS A 187 -25.07 30.04 17.66
N GLU A 188 -25.43 30.00 16.38
CA GLU A 188 -24.91 29.00 15.44
C GLU A 188 -23.40 29.17 15.19
N LEU A 189 -22.90 30.40 15.02
CA LEU A 189 -21.47 30.69 14.88
C LEU A 189 -20.65 30.25 16.12
N LYS A 190 -21.21 30.43 17.32
CA LYS A 190 -20.55 29.98 18.55
C LYS A 190 -20.48 28.45 18.61
N LYS A 191 -21.53 27.77 18.17
CA LYS A 191 -21.59 26.30 18.09
C LYS A 191 -20.65 25.76 17.02
N SER A 192 -20.63 26.37 15.82
CA SER A 192 -19.74 26.01 14.73
C SER A 192 -18.28 26.18 15.12
N ASN A 193 -17.91 27.27 15.81
CA ASN A 193 -16.53 27.51 16.23
C ASN A 193 -15.94 26.38 17.10
N VAL A 194 -16.72 25.81 18.01
CA VAL A 194 -16.27 24.68 18.85
C VAL A 194 -16.07 23.41 18.00
N GLY A 195 -17.00 23.14 17.07
CA GLY A 195 -16.89 22.01 16.14
C GLY A 195 -15.72 22.16 15.17
N PHE A 196 -15.56 23.35 14.61
CA PHE A 196 -14.49 23.73 13.69
C PHE A 196 -13.11 23.54 14.33
N ARG A 197 -12.91 24.02 15.57
CA ARG A 197 -11.64 23.81 16.28
C ARG A 197 -11.28 22.33 16.42
N LYS A 198 -12.26 21.49 16.79
CA LYS A 198 -12.05 20.04 16.89
C LYS A 198 -11.70 19.42 15.55
N GLN A 199 -12.35 19.85 14.46
CA GLN A 199 -12.02 19.37 13.11
C GLN A 199 -10.62 19.79 12.66
N VAL A 200 -10.15 20.98 13.05
CA VAL A 200 -8.77 21.43 12.78
C VAL A 200 -7.76 20.59 13.56
N GLU A 201 -8.03 20.32 14.84
CA GLU A 201 -7.19 19.42 15.67
C GLU A 201 -7.14 18.00 15.08
N GLU A 202 -8.29 17.46 14.66
CA GLU A 202 -8.39 16.14 13.99
C GLU A 202 -7.61 16.13 12.66
N LEU A 203 -7.69 17.21 11.87
CA LEU A 203 -6.91 17.33 10.64
C LEU A 203 -5.40 17.36 10.92
N GLU A 204 -4.97 18.15 11.90
CA GLU A 204 -3.56 18.24 12.30
C GLU A 204 -3.01 16.87 12.73
N GLU A 205 -3.75 16.15 13.58
CA GLU A 205 -3.40 14.81 14.01
C GLU A 205 -3.26 13.84 12.83
N HIS A 206 -4.25 13.82 11.93
CA HIS A 206 -4.22 12.94 10.76
C HIS A 206 -3.08 13.29 9.78
N VAL A 207 -2.76 14.57 9.59
CA VAL A 207 -1.61 14.98 8.78
C VAL A 207 -0.30 14.50 9.41
N TYR A 208 -0.15 14.67 10.73
CA TYR A 208 1.04 14.21 11.46
C TYR A 208 1.20 12.68 11.38
N LEU A 209 0.12 11.94 11.64
CA LEU A 209 0.10 10.48 11.53
C LEU A 209 0.40 10.02 10.10
N CYS A 210 -0.15 10.67 9.08
CA CYS A 210 0.12 10.35 7.68
C CYS A 210 1.62 10.53 7.35
N LEU A 211 2.25 11.61 7.80
CA LEU A 211 3.70 11.83 7.61
C LEU A 211 4.53 10.73 8.28
N LEU A 212 4.16 10.33 9.51
CA LEU A 212 4.81 9.21 10.20
C LEU A 212 4.64 7.90 9.43
N THR A 213 3.43 7.63 8.91
CA THR A 213 3.14 6.46 8.08
C THR A 213 3.96 6.47 6.80
N ILE A 214 4.13 7.61 6.13
CA ILE A 214 4.98 7.73 4.92
C ILE A 214 6.41 7.30 5.24
N ASN A 215 6.97 7.85 6.31
CA ASN A 215 8.34 7.56 6.71
C ASN A 215 8.51 6.08 7.08
N ARG A 216 7.54 5.52 7.83
CA ARG A 216 7.54 4.10 8.20
C ARG A 216 7.40 3.19 6.97
N ALA A 217 6.49 3.49 6.06
CA ALA A 217 6.26 2.71 4.85
C ALA A 217 7.53 2.69 3.98
N ARG A 218 8.17 3.85 3.78
CA ARG A 218 9.46 3.96 3.07
C ARG A 218 10.55 3.13 3.74
N ALA A 219 10.72 3.26 5.06
CA ALA A 219 11.73 2.49 5.81
C ALA A 219 11.51 0.98 5.70
N LEU A 220 10.25 0.51 5.78
CA LEU A 220 9.93 -0.91 5.63
C LEU A 220 10.22 -1.42 4.22
N VAL A 221 9.87 -0.66 3.18
CA VAL A 221 10.18 -1.02 1.79
C VAL A 221 11.69 -1.10 1.57
N ILE A 222 12.45 -0.10 2.01
CA ILE A 222 13.92 -0.08 1.91
C ILE A 222 14.53 -1.27 2.67
N LYS A 223 14.06 -1.54 3.89
CA LYS A 223 14.52 -2.68 4.69
C LYS A 223 14.28 -4.01 3.96
N GLU A 224 13.12 -4.19 3.34
CA GLU A 224 12.81 -5.42 2.61
C GLU A 224 13.62 -5.57 1.31
N ILE A 225 13.91 -4.45 0.64
CA ILE A 225 14.85 -4.42 -0.49
C ILE A 225 16.26 -4.81 -0.03
N GLY A 226 16.74 -4.26 1.09
CA GLY A 226 18.05 -4.57 1.66
C GLY A 226 18.24 -6.05 2.02
N LYS A 227 17.21 -6.69 2.62
CA LYS A 227 17.21 -8.15 2.86
C LYS A 227 17.30 -8.99 1.59
N SER A 228 16.90 -8.43 0.45
CA SER A 228 16.87 -9.14 -0.81
C SER A 228 18.23 -9.16 -1.52
N CYS A 229 19.12 -8.23 -1.18
CA CYS A 229 20.48 -8.10 -1.75
C CYS A 229 21.56 -8.93 -1.02
N GLY A 230 21.27 -9.45 0.18
CA GLY A 230 22.10 -10.45 0.87
C GLY A 230 21.68 -11.88 0.56
#